data_AF-A0A439KK99-F1
#
_entry.id   AF-A0A439KK99-F1
#
_cell.length_a   1.000
_cell.length_b   1.000
_cell.length_c   1.000
_cell.angle_alpha   90.00
_cell.angle_beta   90.00
_cell.angle_gamma   90.00
#
_symmetry.space_group_name_H-M   'P 1'
#
loop_
_entity.id
_entity.type
_entity.pdbx_description
1 polymer ?
#
loop_
_entity_poly.entity_id
_entity_poly.type
_entity_poly.pdbx_seq_one_letter_code
_entity_poly.pdbx_strand_id
1 'polypeptide(L)'
;MADKSEKMKARLPRGLVDRGADDIRAVEKMMATIRSVYELYGFEPVDQPMIEYTDALGKFLPDQDRPNEGVFSFQDDDDQWLSLRYDLTAPMARFVAENFERLPKPYRSYR
;
A
#
# COMPACT_ATOMS: atom_id res chain seq x y z
N MET A 1 0.16 26.83 17.38
CA MET A 1 0.97 26.99 16.15
C MET A 1 2.41 26.64 16.50
N ALA A 2 3.05 25.68 15.82
CA ALA A 2 4.46 25.37 16.09
C ALA A 2 5.36 26.60 15.80
N ASP A 3 6.37 26.82 16.66
CA ASP A 3 7.36 27.88 16.50
C ASP A 3 8.03 27.83 15.11
N LYS A 4 8.33 29.00 14.54
CA LYS A 4 8.85 29.13 13.16
C LYS A 4 10.20 28.40 12.98
N SER A 5 10.99 28.32 14.05
CA SER A 5 12.24 27.55 14.14
C SER A 5 12.03 26.04 14.00
N GLU A 6 10.97 25.49 14.61
CA GLU A 6 10.64 24.06 14.54
C GLU A 6 10.19 23.60 13.14
N LYS A 7 9.63 24.51 12.34
CA LYS A 7 9.18 24.22 10.97
C LYS A 7 10.34 24.05 9.98
N MET A 8 11.54 24.52 10.31
CA MET A 8 12.71 24.50 9.41
C MET A 8 13.68 23.34 9.67
N LYS A 9 13.42 22.50 10.69
CA LYS A 9 14.28 21.35 10.98
C LYS A 9 14.11 20.28 9.91
N ALA A 10 15.23 19.84 9.32
CA ALA A 10 15.27 18.64 8.50
C ALA A 10 15.04 17.41 9.40
N ARG A 11 13.82 16.89 9.39
CA ARG A 11 13.42 15.73 10.21
C ARG A 11 12.45 14.85 9.44
N LEU A 12 12.55 13.55 9.66
CA LEU A 12 11.62 12.58 9.12
C LEU A 12 10.47 12.33 10.11
N PRO A 13 9.25 12.05 9.62
CA PRO A 13 8.21 11.48 10.45
C PRO A 13 8.67 10.15 11.07
N ARG A 14 8.21 9.85 12.28
CA ARG A 14 8.53 8.59 12.97
C ARG A 14 8.10 7.39 12.11
N GLY A 15 9.00 6.42 11.97
CA GLY A 15 8.74 5.18 11.20
C GLY A 15 9.07 5.29 9.71
N LEU A 16 9.43 6.46 9.20
CA LEU A 16 9.92 6.65 7.83
C LEU A 16 11.45 6.79 7.82
N VAL A 17 12.07 6.34 6.73
CA VAL A 17 13.53 6.32 6.56
C VAL A 17 13.91 6.76 5.15
N ASP A 18 15.00 7.51 5.03
CA ASP A 18 15.69 7.70 3.76
C ASP A 18 16.50 6.45 3.41
N ARG A 19 16.57 6.08 2.13
CA ARG A 19 17.37 4.94 1.66
C ARG A 19 18.55 5.41 0.81
N GLY A 20 19.73 4.89 1.13
CA GLY A 20 20.96 5.17 0.38
C GLY A 20 21.09 4.35 -0.90
N ALA A 21 22.09 4.66 -1.72
CA ALA A 21 22.29 4.01 -3.01
C ALA A 21 22.50 2.49 -2.89
N ASP A 22 23.21 2.03 -1.87
CA ASP A 22 23.51 0.61 -1.68
C ASP A 22 22.27 -0.19 -1.26
N ASP A 23 21.43 0.38 -0.38
CA ASP A 23 20.14 -0.21 0.00
C ASP A 23 19.21 -0.34 -1.21
N ILE A 24 19.12 0.72 -2.02
CA ILE A 24 18.29 0.73 -3.23
C ILE A 24 18.74 -0.36 -4.20
N ARG A 25 20.04 -0.42 -4.53
CA ARG A 25 20.58 -1.43 -5.46
C ARG A 25 20.40 -2.86 -4.94
N ALA A 26 20.56 -3.08 -3.64
CA ALA A 26 20.35 -4.38 -3.01
C ALA A 26 18.89 -4.83 -3.13
N VAL A 27 17.94 -3.95 -2.83
CA VAL A 27 16.49 -4.23 -2.97
C VAL A 27 16.12 -4.47 -4.43
N GLU A 28 16.62 -3.65 -5.37
CA GLU A 28 16.35 -3.83 -6.80
C GLU A 28 16.81 -5.20 -7.30
N LYS A 29 18.02 -5.65 -6.92
CA LYS A 29 18.55 -6.97 -7.28
C LYS A 29 17.69 -8.10 -6.72
N MET A 30 17.26 -7.99 -5.47
CA MET A 30 16.37 -8.96 -4.82
C MET A 30 15.02 -9.01 -5.54
N MET A 31 14.40 -7.86 -5.77
CA MET A 31 13.10 -7.75 -6.44
C MET A 31 13.16 -8.29 -7.87
N ALA A 32 14.23 -8.02 -8.63
CA ALA A 32 14.40 -8.56 -9.98
C ALA A 32 14.39 -10.09 -10.00
N THR A 33 15.04 -10.73 -9.01
CA THR A 33 15.05 -12.18 -8.86
C THR A 33 13.65 -12.71 -8.57
N ILE A 34 12.93 -12.09 -7.62
CA ILE A 34 11.56 -12.49 -7.25
C ILE A 34 10.61 -12.37 -8.45
N ARG A 35 10.68 -11.24 -9.19
CA ARG A 35 9.88 -11.01 -10.40
C ARG A 35 10.12 -12.08 -11.46
N SER A 36 11.37 -12.40 -11.74
CA SER A 36 11.70 -13.44 -12.73
C SER A 36 11.09 -14.80 -12.40
N VAL A 37 10.96 -15.13 -11.11
CA VAL A 37 10.30 -16.37 -10.68
C VAL A 37 8.80 -16.29 -10.93
N TYR A 38 8.12 -15.20 -10.53
CA TYR A 38 6.70 -15.03 -10.81
C TYR A 38 6.36 -15.12 -12.30
N GLU A 39 7.14 -14.42 -13.13
CA GLU A 39 6.96 -14.40 -14.59
C GLU A 39 7.19 -15.78 -15.22
N LEU A 40 8.18 -16.54 -14.73
CA LEU A 40 8.41 -17.93 -15.16
C LEU A 40 7.18 -18.83 -14.96
N TYR A 41 6.36 -18.54 -13.93
CA TYR A 41 5.13 -19.28 -13.62
C TYR A 41 3.85 -18.63 -14.18
N GLY A 42 3.98 -17.65 -15.08
CA GLY A 42 2.85 -17.03 -15.78
C GLY A 42 2.02 -16.08 -14.91
N PHE A 43 2.63 -15.44 -13.91
CA PHE A 43 2.01 -14.33 -13.18
C PHE A 43 2.31 -13.01 -13.89
N GLU A 44 1.32 -12.11 -13.92
CA GLU A 44 1.46 -10.78 -14.52
C GLU A 44 1.63 -9.69 -13.43
N PRO A 45 2.38 -8.60 -13.69
CA PRO A 45 2.49 -7.49 -12.74
C PRO A 45 1.17 -6.71 -12.64
N VAL A 46 0.80 -6.34 -11.43
CA VAL A 46 -0.29 -5.37 -11.13
C VAL A 46 0.09 -4.56 -9.90
N ASP A 47 -0.24 -3.28 -9.86
CA ASP A 47 -0.03 -2.46 -8.67
C ASP A 47 -1.34 -1.77 -8.28
N GLN A 48 -1.81 -2.07 -7.06
CA GLN A 48 -2.91 -1.34 -6.44
C GLN A 48 -2.40 -0.08 -5.76
N PRO A 49 -3.23 0.96 -5.57
CA PRO A 49 -2.86 2.15 -4.81
C PRO A 49 -2.32 1.82 -3.41
N MET A 50 -1.42 2.67 -2.90
CA MET A 50 -0.96 2.59 -1.51
C MET A 50 -2.05 3.03 -0.53
N ILE A 51 -2.89 3.99 -0.93
CA ILE A 51 -4.02 4.49 -0.15
C ILE A 51 -5.30 3.96 -0.78
N GLU A 52 -6.13 3.30 0.02
CA GLU A 52 -7.43 2.75 -0.37
C GLU A 52 -8.50 3.33 0.57
N TYR A 53 -9.77 3.29 0.15
CA TYR A 53 -10.85 3.56 1.08
C TYR A 53 -10.84 2.53 2.20
N THR A 54 -11.10 3.00 3.42
CA THR A 54 -10.99 2.19 4.63
C THR A 54 -11.99 1.03 4.63
N ASP A 55 -13.17 1.23 4.03
CA ASP A 55 -14.19 0.19 3.86
C ASP A 55 -13.75 -0.92 2.90
N ALA A 56 -12.93 -0.61 1.89
CA ALA A 56 -12.38 -1.56 0.94
C ALA A 56 -11.28 -2.46 1.52
N LEU A 57 -10.62 -2.01 2.60
CA LEU A 57 -9.63 -2.83 3.32
C LEU A 57 -10.29 -3.84 4.29
N GLY A 58 -11.57 -3.65 4.63
CA GLY A 58 -12.42 -4.66 5.25
C GLY A 58 -12.35 -4.79 6.78
N LYS A 59 -13.09 -5.80 7.27
CA LYS A 59 -13.57 -6.05 8.65
C LYS A 59 -12.49 -6.35 9.71
N PHE A 60 -11.21 -6.23 9.37
CA PHE A 60 -10.08 -6.48 10.29
C PHE A 60 -9.61 -5.22 11.01
N LEU A 61 -10.25 -4.09 10.72
CA LEU A 61 -10.14 -2.90 11.55
C LEU A 61 -10.85 -3.18 12.89
N PRO A 62 -10.18 -2.93 14.03
CA PRO A 62 -10.78 -3.13 15.35
C PRO A 62 -12.02 -2.26 15.55
N ASP A 63 -12.09 -1.12 14.85
CA ASP A 63 -13.24 -0.21 14.81
C ASP A 63 -13.26 0.53 13.45
N GLN A 64 -14.41 0.52 12.75
CA GLN A 64 -14.58 1.26 11.50
C GLN A 64 -14.77 2.76 11.73
N ASP A 65 -15.22 3.15 12.92
CA ASP A 65 -15.37 4.56 13.31
C ASP A 65 -14.04 5.13 13.86
N ARG A 66 -13.04 4.27 14.14
CA ARG A 66 -11.69 4.62 14.64
C ARG A 66 -10.58 3.74 14.03
N PRO A 67 -10.37 3.78 12.71
CA PRO A 67 -9.41 2.92 12.03
C PRO A 67 -7.94 3.22 12.41
N ASN A 68 -7.68 4.41 12.95
CA ASN A 68 -6.38 4.85 13.43
C ASN A 68 -5.82 4.06 14.63
N GLU A 69 -6.62 3.20 15.28
CA GLU A 69 -6.17 2.35 16.40
C GLU A 69 -5.35 1.11 15.95
N GLY A 70 -5.22 0.86 14.65
CA GLY A 70 -4.40 -0.25 14.14
C GLY A 70 -3.84 -0.05 12.73
N VAL A 71 -4.32 0.95 11.99
CA VAL A 71 -3.93 1.23 10.61
C VAL A 71 -3.68 2.73 10.45
N PHE A 72 -2.81 3.10 9.50
CA PHE A 72 -2.58 4.51 9.21
C PHE A 72 -3.74 5.05 8.37
N SER A 73 -4.59 5.88 8.99
CA SER A 73 -5.82 6.39 8.38
C SER A 73 -5.98 7.89 8.56
N PHE A 74 -6.64 8.54 7.62
CA PHE A 74 -6.97 9.97 7.63
C PHE A 74 -8.27 10.23 6.88
N GLN A 75 -8.92 11.36 7.13
CA GLN A 75 -10.10 11.80 6.38
C GLN A 75 -9.68 12.73 5.24
N ASP A 76 -10.35 12.62 4.10
CA ASP A 76 -10.27 13.61 3.03
C ASP A 76 -11.25 14.78 3.27
N ASP A 77 -11.35 15.69 2.30
CA ASP A 77 -12.19 16.89 2.39
C ASP A 77 -13.70 16.58 2.37
N ASP A 78 -14.09 15.36 1.97
CA ASP A 78 -15.47 14.87 1.95
C ASP A 78 -15.79 13.99 3.19
N ASP A 79 -14.95 14.08 4.23
CA ASP A 79 -15.02 13.30 5.48
C ASP A 79 -14.90 11.78 5.28
N GLN A 80 -14.43 11.30 4.12
CA GLN A 80 -14.27 9.87 3.84
C GLN A 80 -12.98 9.33 4.46
N TRP A 81 -13.07 8.18 5.10
CA TRP A 81 -11.90 7.52 5.69
C TRP A 81 -11.03 6.84 4.62
N LEU A 82 -9.81 7.32 4.48
CA LEU A 82 -8.75 6.73 3.67
C LEU A 82 -7.70 6.06 4.56
N SER A 83 -7.12 4.96 4.08
CA SER A 83 -6.12 4.19 4.82
C SER A 83 -4.96 3.78 3.94
N LEU A 84 -3.74 3.86 4.48
CA LEU A 84 -2.58 3.21 3.89
C LEU A 84 -2.78 1.70 3.99
N ARG A 85 -2.65 0.98 2.88
CA ARG A 85 -2.78 -0.47 2.83
C ARG A 85 -1.81 -1.12 3.82
N TYR A 86 -2.34 -1.96 4.72
CA TYR A 86 -1.54 -2.73 5.68
C TYR A 86 -1.19 -4.13 5.16
N ASP A 87 -1.93 -4.59 4.14
CA ASP A 87 -1.69 -5.83 3.42
C ASP A 87 -1.95 -5.62 1.91
N LEU A 88 -1.77 -6.70 1.15
CA LEU A 88 -1.91 -6.66 -0.31
C LEU A 88 -3.04 -7.59 -0.81
N THR A 89 -3.71 -8.32 0.07
CA THR A 89 -4.82 -9.23 -0.23
C THR A 89 -6.13 -8.47 -0.39
N ALA A 90 -6.46 -7.56 0.53
CA ALA A 90 -7.69 -6.77 0.44
C ALA A 90 -7.73 -5.88 -0.82
N PRO A 91 -6.67 -5.11 -1.16
CA PRO A 91 -6.63 -4.36 -2.42
C PRO A 91 -6.74 -5.27 -3.67
N MET A 92 -6.15 -6.47 -3.63
CA MET A 92 -6.26 -7.44 -4.72
C MET A 92 -7.70 -7.95 -4.88
N ALA A 93 -8.37 -8.28 -3.78
CA ALA A 93 -9.75 -8.72 -3.80
C ALA A 93 -10.68 -7.65 -4.38
N ARG A 94 -10.50 -6.38 -3.98
CA ARG A 94 -11.20 -5.23 -4.55
C ARG A 94 -10.97 -5.12 -6.06
N PHE A 95 -9.70 -5.15 -6.49
CA PHE A 95 -9.33 -5.08 -7.90
C PHE A 95 -9.96 -6.20 -8.73
N VAL A 96 -9.93 -7.43 -8.22
CA VAL A 96 -10.53 -8.59 -8.91
C VAL A 96 -12.05 -8.48 -8.96
N ALA A 97 -12.71 -8.03 -7.89
CA ALA A 97 -14.15 -7.85 -7.85
C ALA A 97 -14.62 -6.77 -8.85
N GLU A 98 -13.92 -5.63 -8.89
CA GLU A 98 -14.19 -4.54 -9.84
C GLU A 98 -14.04 -4.98 -11.31
N ASN A 99 -13.07 -5.87 -11.59
CA ASN A 99 -12.73 -6.30 -12.95
C ASN A 99 -13.16 -7.74 -13.26
N PHE A 100 -14.06 -8.33 -12.47
CA PHE A 100 -14.31 -9.78 -12.45
C PHE A 100 -14.72 -10.37 -13.80
N GLU A 101 -15.49 -9.62 -14.59
CA GLU A 101 -15.95 -10.05 -15.92
C GLU A 101 -14.87 -9.94 -16.99
N ARG A 102 -13.87 -9.07 -16.80
CA ARG A 102 -12.82 -8.79 -17.78
C ARG A 102 -11.54 -9.59 -17.54
N LEU A 103 -11.27 -9.96 -16.31
CA LEU A 103 -10.05 -10.68 -15.95
C LEU A 103 -10.09 -12.15 -16.39
N PRO A 104 -8.97 -12.70 -16.89
CA PRO A 104 -8.87 -14.11 -17.19
C PRO A 104 -8.98 -14.96 -15.92
N LYS A 105 -9.53 -16.16 -16.05
CA LYS A 105 -9.74 -17.12 -14.95
C LYS A 105 -8.99 -18.41 -15.27
N PRO A 106 -8.03 -18.85 -14.43
CA PRO A 106 -7.61 -18.25 -13.16
C PRO A 106 -6.81 -16.95 -13.35
N TYR A 107 -7.02 -15.97 -12.46
CA TYR A 107 -6.22 -14.74 -12.42
C TYR A 107 -4.96 -14.95 -11.58
N ARG A 108 -3.78 -14.62 -12.13
CA ARG A 108 -2.48 -14.77 -11.46
C ARG A 108 -1.67 -13.51 -11.61
N SER A 109 -1.33 -12.87 -10.50
CA SER A 109 -0.58 -11.62 -10.53
C SER A 109 0.36 -11.44 -9.34
N TYR A 110 1.37 -10.58 -9.54
CA TYR A 110 2.34 -10.18 -8.52
C TYR A 110 2.42 -8.64 -8.44
N ARG A 111 3.02 -8.12 -7.35
CA ARG A 111 3.36 -6.70 -7.16
C ARG A 111 4.77 -6.58 -6.59
#